data_AF-A0A0M3IAG5-F1
#
_entry.id   AF-A0A0M3IAG5-F1
#
_cell.length_a   1.000
_cell.length_b   1.000
_cell.length_c   1.000
_cell.angle_alpha   90.00
_cell.angle_beta   90.00
_cell.angle_gamma   90.00
#
_symmetry.space_group_name_H-M   'P 1'
#
loop_
_entity.id
_entity.type
_entity.pdbx_description
1 polymer ?
#
loop_
_entity_poly.entity_id
_entity_poly.type
_entity_poly.pdbx_seq_one_letter_code
_entity_poly.pdbx_strand_id
1 'polypeptide(L)'
;MSTEYYSLLPAAYEIKQLMKMISDINDRKELAILAMDRLSTRSEIKQNVDKIIARQPIEVQDAYVNILRNKIINDNIQYENEMHTLKEKGASNEVLEVKKQMHMFESDWSLSKQDAEQMEKRLVAALSKSQRDLLDF
;
A
#
# COMPACT_ATOMS: atom_id res chain seq x y z
N MET A 1 -10.28 21.20 -4.57
CA MET A 1 -10.63 20.44 -3.34
C MET A 1 -9.33 20.12 -2.63
N SER A 2 -9.23 20.45 -1.35
CA SER A 2 -7.97 20.63 -0.62
C SER A 2 -7.26 19.30 -0.30
N THR A 3 -5.94 19.37 -0.39
CA THR A 3 -4.90 18.36 -0.17
C THR A 3 -5.01 17.60 1.16
N GLU A 4 -5.80 18.09 2.12
CA GLU A 4 -5.98 17.50 3.46
C GLU A 4 -6.79 16.20 3.47
N TYR A 5 -7.65 15.95 2.48
CA TYR A 5 -8.46 14.71 2.43
C TYR A 5 -7.61 13.45 2.19
N TYR A 6 -6.40 13.59 1.65
CA TYR A 6 -5.48 12.47 1.39
C TYR A 6 -4.62 12.11 2.60
N SER A 7 -4.56 12.95 3.64
CA SER A 7 -3.75 12.73 4.84
C SER A 7 -4.27 11.60 5.75
N LEU A 8 -5.52 11.16 5.54
CA LEU A 8 -6.18 10.13 6.35
C LEU A 8 -6.43 8.82 5.57
N LEU A 9 -6.01 8.77 4.30
CA LEU A 9 -6.16 7.60 3.46
C LEU A 9 -4.90 6.73 3.54
N PRO A 10 -5.04 5.39 3.59
CA PRO A 10 -3.90 4.48 3.65
C PRO A 10 -2.98 4.69 2.45
N ALA A 11 -1.71 4.36 2.63
CA ALA A 11 -0.67 4.63 1.65
C ALA A 11 -0.86 3.88 0.33
N ALA A 12 -1.57 4.50 -0.61
CA ALA A 12 -1.93 3.92 -1.90
C ALA A 12 -1.37 4.73 -3.07
N TYR A 13 -0.61 4.05 -3.93
CA TYR A 13 -0.27 4.50 -5.27
C TYR A 13 -0.25 3.31 -6.24
N GLU A 14 -0.81 3.49 -7.42
CA GLU A 14 -0.97 2.44 -8.44
C GLU A 14 -0.11 2.72 -9.68
N ILE A 15 1.21 2.76 -9.48
CA ILE A 15 2.16 3.17 -10.51
C ILE A 15 2.02 2.33 -11.79
N LYS A 16 1.84 1.01 -11.66
CA LYS A 16 1.66 0.13 -12.82
C LYS A 16 0.39 0.44 -13.63
N GLN A 17 -0.69 0.87 -12.97
CA GLN A 17 -1.91 1.27 -13.67
C GLN A 17 -1.72 2.64 -14.34
N LEU A 18 -1.07 3.58 -13.66
CA LEU A 18 -0.73 4.89 -14.24
C LEU A 18 0.10 4.75 -15.51
N MET A 19 1.13 3.90 -15.49
CA MET A 19 1.98 3.61 -16.64
C MET A 19 1.23 3.07 -17.88
N LYS A 20 0.04 2.48 -17.70
CA LYS A 20 -0.80 2.00 -18.82
C LYS A 20 -1.64 3.11 -19.44
N MET A 21 -1.89 4.19 -18.69
CA MET A 21 -2.71 5.31 -19.15
C MET A 21 -1.87 6.42 -19.79
N ILE A 22 -0.58 6.50 -19.43
CA ILE A 22 0.33 7.53 -19.94
C ILE A 22 1.00 7.06 -21.24
N SER A 23 1.07 7.96 -22.22
CA SER A 23 1.73 7.70 -23.51
C SER A 23 3.18 8.22 -23.56
N ASP A 24 3.52 9.25 -22.77
CA ASP A 24 4.87 9.82 -22.75
C ASP A 24 5.91 8.80 -22.24
N ILE A 25 6.98 8.61 -22.99
CA ILE A 25 7.97 7.57 -22.70
C ILE A 25 8.88 7.94 -21.53
N ASN A 26 9.12 9.23 -21.29
CA ASN A 26 9.98 9.69 -20.21
C ASN A 26 9.25 9.55 -18.87
N ASP A 27 7.98 9.97 -18.81
CA ASP A 27 7.12 9.78 -17.65
C ASP A 27 6.96 8.29 -17.32
N ARG A 28 6.78 7.41 -18.34
CA ARG A 28 6.72 5.96 -18.12
C ARG A 28 8.03 5.38 -17.57
N LYS A 29 9.19 5.89 -17.99
CA LYS A 29 10.49 5.48 -17.45
C LYS A 29 10.68 5.93 -16.01
N GLU A 30 10.29 7.17 -15.70
CA GLU A 30 10.33 7.72 -14.34
C GLU A 30 9.43 6.89 -13.40
N LEU A 31 8.21 6.58 -13.84
CA LEU A 31 7.30 5.68 -13.12
C LEU A 31 7.87 4.27 -12.95
N ALA A 32 8.54 3.71 -13.96
CA ALA A 32 9.15 2.38 -13.84
C ALA A 32 10.24 2.34 -12.75
N ILE A 33 11.05 3.40 -12.64
CA ILE A 33 12.06 3.54 -11.58
C ILE A 33 11.36 3.62 -10.21
N LEU A 34 10.36 4.49 -10.07
CA LEU A 34 9.59 4.63 -8.83
C LEU A 34 8.89 3.33 -8.41
N ALA A 35 8.41 2.53 -9.37
CA ALA A 35 7.77 1.23 -9.09
C ALA A 35 8.76 0.19 -8.53
N MET A 36 10.05 0.34 -8.82
CA MET A 36 11.12 -0.53 -8.33
C MET A 36 11.78 0.02 -7.07
N ASP A 37 11.49 1.27 -6.69
CA ASP A 37 12.04 1.88 -5.49
C ASP A 37 11.44 1.23 -4.23
N ARG A 38 12.34 0.72 -3.40
CA ARG A 38 12.00 0.06 -2.13
C ARG A 38 12.52 0.82 -0.92
N LEU A 39 13.32 1.86 -1.15
CA LEU A 39 14.08 2.58 -0.14
C LEU A 39 13.48 3.94 0.18
N SER A 40 12.95 4.64 -0.82
CA SER A 40 12.22 5.88 -0.58
C SER A 40 10.95 5.59 0.21
N THR A 41 10.56 6.55 1.05
CA THR A 41 9.29 6.51 1.76
C THR A 41 8.13 6.57 0.77
N ARG A 42 6.99 6.00 1.15
CA ARG A 42 5.77 6.05 0.32
C ARG A 42 5.36 7.50 0.03
N SER A 43 5.57 8.43 0.96
CA SER A 43 5.32 9.87 0.79
C SER A 43 6.19 10.47 -0.31
N GLU A 44 7.49 10.18 -0.32
CA GLU A 44 8.41 10.65 -1.37
C GLU A 44 8.04 10.08 -2.75
N ILE A 45 7.71 8.79 -2.82
CA ILE A 45 7.22 8.16 -4.06
C ILE A 45 5.94 8.85 -4.53
N LYS A 46 4.97 9.07 -3.62
CA LYS A 46 3.72 9.76 -3.94
C LYS A 46 3.97 11.18 -4.48
N GLN A 47 4.85 11.95 -3.87
CA GLN A 47 5.15 13.30 -4.36
C GLN A 47 5.68 13.28 -5.79
N ASN A 48 6.51 12.31 -6.15
CA ASN A 48 7.03 12.19 -7.51
C ASN A 48 5.96 11.69 -8.50
N VAL A 49 5.13 10.74 -8.08
CA VAL A 49 3.96 10.28 -8.85
C VAL A 49 2.97 11.43 -9.11
N ASP A 50 2.66 12.24 -8.10
CA ASP A 50 1.76 13.40 -8.21
C ASP A 50 2.28 14.43 -9.22
N LYS A 51 3.61 14.68 -9.26
CA LYS A 51 4.23 15.56 -10.25
C LYS A 51 4.07 15.05 -11.68
N ILE A 52 4.07 13.72 -11.88
CA ILE A 52 3.86 13.11 -13.20
C ILE A 52 2.38 13.21 -13.58
N ILE A 53 1.46 12.93 -12.65
CA ILE A 53 0.01 13.02 -12.86
C ILE A 53 -0.41 14.45 -13.23
N ALA A 54 0.14 15.45 -12.55
CA ALA A 54 -0.18 16.86 -12.80
C ALA A 54 0.15 17.33 -14.24
N ARG A 55 1.04 16.60 -14.95
CA ARG A 55 1.38 16.86 -16.36
C ARG A 55 0.44 16.16 -17.35
N GLN A 56 -0.40 15.24 -16.89
CA GLN A 56 -1.26 14.43 -17.76
C GLN A 56 -2.58 15.15 -18.09
N PRO A 57 -3.27 14.75 -19.17
CA PRO A 57 -4.63 15.18 -19.45
C PRO A 57 -5.58 14.91 -18.27
N ILE A 58 -6.61 15.74 -18.11
CA ILE A 58 -7.53 15.67 -16.97
C ILE A 58 -8.21 14.29 -16.86
N GLU A 59 -8.48 13.66 -17.99
CA GLU A 59 -9.09 12.34 -18.06
C GLU A 59 -8.21 11.26 -17.41
N VAL A 60 -6.88 11.36 -17.56
CA VAL A 60 -5.92 10.45 -16.92
C VAL A 60 -5.83 10.73 -15.42
N GLN A 61 -5.88 12.01 -15.02
CA GLN A 61 -5.87 12.39 -13.60
C GLN A 61 -7.11 11.83 -12.88
N ASP A 62 -8.29 12.03 -13.45
CA ASP A 62 -9.56 11.55 -12.90
C ASP A 62 -9.65 10.02 -12.86
N ALA A 63 -9.23 9.36 -13.95
CA ALA A 63 -9.16 7.90 -14.00
C ALA A 63 -8.22 7.36 -12.90
N TYR A 64 -7.08 8.01 -12.68
CA TYR A 64 -6.13 7.60 -11.65
C TYR A 64 -6.68 7.78 -10.23
N VAL A 65 -7.37 8.89 -9.94
CA VAL A 65 -8.03 9.08 -8.64
C VAL A 65 -9.03 7.97 -8.34
N ASN A 66 -9.81 7.53 -9.34
CA ASN A 66 -10.74 6.42 -9.16
C ASN A 66 -10.04 5.07 -8.94
N ILE A 67 -8.91 4.83 -9.61
CA ILE A 67 -8.06 3.65 -9.35
C ILE A 67 -7.60 3.64 -7.89
N LEU A 68 -7.10 4.77 -7.37
CA LEU A 68 -6.64 4.87 -5.99
C LEU A 68 -7.76 4.62 -4.97
N ARG A 69 -8.95 5.19 -5.21
CA ARG A 69 -10.13 4.96 -4.35
C ARG A 69 -10.49 3.48 -4.30
N ASN A 70 -10.54 2.82 -5.44
CA ASN A 70 -10.85 1.40 -5.52
C ASN A 70 -9.78 0.54 -4.85
N LYS A 71 -8.50 0.89 -4.98
CA LYS A 71 -7.41 0.19 -4.30
C LYS A 71 -7.58 0.25 -2.78
N ILE A 72 -7.81 1.44 -2.24
CA ILE A 72 -8.03 1.65 -0.80
C ILE A 72 -9.21 0.82 -0.29
N ILE A 73 -10.33 0.83 -1.01
CA ILE A 73 -11.52 0.05 -0.66
C ILE A 73 -11.19 -1.46 -0.65
N ASN A 74 -10.54 -1.95 -1.71
CA ASN A 74 -10.22 -3.37 -1.85
C ASN A 74 -9.23 -3.83 -0.78
N ASP A 75 -8.23 -3.02 -0.44
CA ASP A 75 -7.25 -3.34 0.61
C ASP A 75 -7.91 -3.45 1.98
N ASN A 76 -8.82 -2.52 2.30
CA ASN A 76 -9.57 -2.56 3.55
C ASN A 76 -10.49 -3.80 3.61
N ILE A 77 -11.21 -4.10 2.54
CA ILE A 77 -12.06 -5.30 2.46
C ILE A 77 -11.22 -6.57 2.62
N GLN A 78 -10.07 -6.63 1.95
CA GLN A 78 -9.15 -7.76 2.06
C GLN A 78 -8.68 -7.93 3.50
N TYR A 79 -8.22 -6.85 4.15
CA TYR A 79 -7.80 -6.87 5.55
C TYR A 79 -8.93 -7.35 6.48
N GLU A 80 -10.15 -6.83 6.31
CA GLU A 80 -11.32 -7.24 7.12
C GLU A 80 -11.64 -8.74 6.96
N ASN A 81 -11.59 -9.25 5.72
CA ASN A 81 -11.81 -10.67 5.43
C ASN A 81 -10.71 -11.56 6.03
N GLU A 82 -9.45 -11.14 5.96
CA GLU A 82 -8.33 -11.84 6.59
C GLU A 82 -8.49 -11.87 8.12
N MET A 83 -8.87 -10.75 8.73
CA MET A 83 -9.16 -10.67 10.17
C MET A 83 -10.35 -11.56 10.58
N HIS A 84 -11.40 -11.63 9.76
CA HIS A 84 -12.53 -12.53 9.99
C HIS A 84 -12.08 -14.00 9.94
N THR A 85 -11.35 -14.36 8.89
CA THR A 85 -10.83 -15.73 8.68
C THR A 85 -9.95 -16.17 9.85
N LEU A 86 -9.06 -15.30 10.33
CA LEU A 86 -8.22 -15.59 11.50
C LEU A 86 -9.05 -15.86 12.75
N LYS A 87 -10.11 -15.07 13.00
CA LYS A 87 -11.01 -15.28 14.13
C LYS A 87 -11.75 -16.62 14.02
N GLU A 88 -12.24 -16.97 12.84
CA GLU A 88 -12.92 -18.26 12.60
C GLU A 88 -11.98 -19.45 12.78
N LYS A 89 -10.71 -19.32 12.40
CA LYS A 89 -9.66 -20.31 12.66
C LYS A 89 -9.26 -20.40 14.14
N GLY A 90 -9.82 -19.58 15.02
CA GLY A 90 -9.50 -19.56 16.45
C GLY A 90 -8.14 -18.92 16.77
N ALA A 91 -7.67 -17.99 15.93
CA ALA A 91 -6.42 -17.28 16.17
C ALA A 91 -6.43 -16.54 17.52
N SER A 92 -5.29 -16.54 18.20
CA SER A 92 -5.14 -15.82 19.47
C SER A 92 -5.15 -14.30 19.26
N ASN A 93 -5.45 -13.55 20.32
CA ASN A 93 -5.40 -12.08 20.29
C ASN A 93 -4.02 -11.54 19.84
N GLU A 94 -2.95 -12.25 20.17
CA GLU A 94 -1.59 -11.91 19.73
C GLU A 94 -1.44 -11.96 18.21
N VAL A 95 -1.98 -13.01 17.56
CA VAL A 95 -1.94 -13.15 16.09
C VAL A 95 -2.79 -12.07 15.42
N LEU A 96 -3.96 -11.77 15.97
CA LEU A 96 -4.84 -10.70 15.48
C LEU A 96 -4.18 -9.32 15.58
N GLU A 97 -3.48 -9.06 16.69
CA GLU A 97 -2.76 -7.80 16.89
C GLU A 97 -1.55 -7.69 15.95
N VAL A 98 -0.79 -8.77 15.76
CA VAL A 98 0.29 -8.79 14.75
C VAL A 98 -0.27 -8.46 13.36
N LYS A 99 -1.37 -9.10 12.95
CA LYS A 99 -1.98 -8.83 11.64
C LYS A 99 -2.42 -7.38 11.48
N LYS A 100 -2.99 -6.79 12.54
CA LYS A 100 -3.35 -5.37 12.57
C LYS A 100 -2.13 -4.46 12.41
N GLN A 101 -1.04 -4.73 13.13
CA GLN A 101 0.18 -3.93 13.03
C GLN A 101 0.84 -4.03 11.66
N MET A 102 0.84 -5.21 11.03
CA MET A 102 1.30 -5.38 9.65
C MET A 102 0.52 -4.47 8.70
N HIS A 103 -0.81 -4.49 8.77
CA HIS A 103 -1.67 -3.62 7.94
C HIS A 103 -1.40 -2.12 8.18
N MET A 104 -1.09 -1.74 9.42
CA MET A 104 -0.68 -0.36 9.73
C MET A 104 0.64 0.02 9.05
N PHE A 105 1.65 -0.87 9.05
CA PHE A 105 2.94 -0.61 8.39
C PHE A 105 2.82 -0.54 6.86
N GLU A 106 1.97 -1.38 6.28
CA GLU A 106 1.67 -1.34 4.85
C GLU A 106 1.01 -0.02 4.44
N SER A 107 0.19 0.54 5.34
CA SER A 107 -0.58 1.77 5.13
C SER A 107 0.15 3.06 5.54
N ASP A 108 1.35 2.95 6.12
CA ASP A 108 2.11 4.10 6.63
C ASP A 108 2.86 4.82 5.50
N TRP A 109 2.52 6.09 5.28
CA TRP A 109 3.15 6.97 4.30
C TRP A 109 4.62 7.27 4.61
N SER A 110 5.02 7.21 5.87
CA SER A 110 6.38 7.52 6.33
C SER A 110 7.36 6.37 6.16
N LEU A 111 6.86 5.14 5.95
CA LEU A 111 7.71 3.97 5.78
C LEU A 111 8.05 3.75 4.31
N SER A 112 9.27 3.27 4.07
CA SER A 112 9.63 2.64 2.81
C SER A 112 9.06 1.21 2.75
N LYS A 113 9.01 0.63 1.55
CA LYS A 113 8.61 -0.78 1.40
C LYS A 113 9.55 -1.71 2.17
N GLN A 114 10.85 -1.45 2.11
CA GLN A 114 11.85 -2.26 2.79
C GLN A 114 11.72 -2.16 4.31
N ASP A 115 11.43 -0.98 4.85
CA ASP A 115 11.27 -0.81 6.30
C ASP A 115 10.01 -1.50 6.81
N ALA A 116 8.88 -1.33 6.12
CA ALA A 116 7.64 -2.02 6.44
C ALA A 116 7.85 -3.55 6.48
N GLU A 117 8.44 -4.14 5.43
CA GLU A 117 8.74 -5.57 5.39
C GLU A 117 9.69 -6.04 6.51
N GLN A 118 10.66 -5.21 6.91
CA GLN A 118 11.55 -5.53 8.04
C GLN A 118 10.81 -5.51 9.37
N MET A 119 9.93 -4.53 9.57
CA MET A 119 9.11 -4.43 10.78
C MET A 119 8.13 -5.61 10.86
N GLU A 120 7.45 -5.95 9.76
CA GLU A 120 6.58 -7.13 9.67
C GLU A 120 7.33 -8.42 9.99
N LYS A 121 8.51 -8.63 9.41
CA LYS A 121 9.34 -9.81 9.70
C LYS A 121 9.68 -9.93 11.18
N ARG A 122 9.96 -8.81 11.86
CA ARG A 122 10.25 -8.81 13.30
C ARG A 122 9.02 -9.16 14.13
N LEU A 123 7.85 -8.63 13.77
CA LEU A 123 6.58 -8.99 14.44
C LEU A 123 6.27 -10.48 14.29
N VAL A 124 6.37 -11.00 13.07
CA VAL A 124 6.08 -12.40 12.76
C VAL A 124 7.09 -13.33 13.45
N ALA A 125 8.36 -12.94 13.53
CA ALA A 125 9.40 -13.74 14.20
C ALA A 125 9.16 -13.88 15.71
N ALA A 126 8.41 -12.98 16.35
CA ALA A 126 8.04 -13.08 17.75
C ALA A 126 6.99 -14.18 18.02
N LEU A 127 6.25 -14.60 16.98
CA LEU A 127 5.22 -15.63 17.08
C LEU A 127 5.80 -17.05 17.08
N SER A 128 5.12 -17.95 17.79
CA SER A 128 5.40 -19.39 17.69
C SER A 128 5.13 -19.91 16.27
N LYS A 129 5.68 -21.09 15.94
CA LYS A 129 5.49 -21.67 14.60
C LYS A 129 4.02 -21.87 14.25
N SER A 130 3.23 -22.45 15.16
CA SER A 130 1.80 -22.67 14.93
C SER A 130 1.01 -21.37 14.73
N GLN A 131 1.41 -20.29 15.40
CA GLN A 131 0.82 -18.96 15.20
C GLN A 131 1.20 -18.36 13.85
N ARG A 132 2.45 -18.55 13.41
CA ARG A 132 2.90 -18.12 12.07
C ARG A 132 2.18 -18.87 10.96
N ASP A 133 1.94 -20.17 11.13
CA ASP A 133 1.21 -20.99 10.16
C ASP A 133 -0.25 -20.51 9.96
N LEU A 134 -0.81 -19.74 10.90
CA LEU A 134 -2.14 -19.13 10.75
C LEU A 134 -2.13 -17.86 9.88
N LEU A 135 -0.99 -17.19 9.73
CA LEU A 135 -0.87 -15.92 8.99
C LEU A 135 -0.75 -16.10 7.47
N ASP A 136 -0.74 -17.35 6.96
CA ASP A 136 -0.69 -17.73 5.54
C ASP A 136 0.20 -16.79 4.70
N PHE A 137 1.52 -17.02 4.72
CA PHE A 137 2.48 -16.41 3.79
C PHE A 137 2.69 -17.27 2.55
#